data_AF-A0A6B0GU29-F1
#
_entry.id   AF-A0A6B0GU29-F1
#
_cell.length_a   1.000
_cell.length_b   1.000
_cell.length_c   1.000
_cell.angle_alpha   90.00
_cell.angle_beta   90.00
_cell.angle_gamma   90.00
#
_symmetry.space_group_name_H-M   'P 1'
#
loop_
_entity.id
_entity.type
_entity.pdbx_description
1 polymer ?
#
loop_
_entity_poly.entity_id
_entity_poly.type
_entity_poly.pdbx_seq_one_letter_code
_entity_poly.pdbx_strand_id
1 'polypeptide(L)'
;MDVLGDLVARPRRSDDRALVVPSLGRTYDYRRFCTTAWKVGNFLRHLGVRSGRGVALVGVDAPEPVLSFYGAALLGAPVTFDPPTDEPVDARALVVPFDRVEEYEAPPGTQRVAFGDAPDDPTVAYFERDVWSENPTEPPDRVAPRDVLLRTDDGAYSHATVLDAAGRVVDEWGLTASDTVAVRAPFSRPGTVAAGLVAPLLAGGSILLPDDETVGDRAVSDGDAPESSVVAPGSVLP
;
A
#
# COMPACT_ATOMS: atom_id res chain seq x y z
N MET A 1 -0.50 -7.25 17.16
CA MET A 1 0.29 -6.64 16.08
C MET A 1 0.32 -5.19 16.41
N ASP A 2 1.51 -4.63 16.52
CA ASP A 2 1.69 -3.28 17.04
C ASP A 2 2.17 -2.33 15.95
N VAL A 3 2.71 -2.88 14.85
CA VAL A 3 3.12 -2.15 13.66
C VAL A 3 2.72 -2.89 12.39
N LEU A 4 2.55 -2.14 11.29
CA LEU A 4 2.04 -2.70 10.03
C LEU A 4 2.99 -3.77 9.44
N GLY A 5 4.30 -3.66 9.71
CA GLY A 5 5.29 -4.67 9.32
C GLY A 5 4.97 -6.09 9.83
N ASP A 6 4.24 -6.22 10.93
CA ASP A 6 3.82 -7.51 11.49
C ASP A 6 2.93 -8.31 10.50
N LEU A 7 2.17 -7.62 9.63
CA LEU A 7 1.32 -8.25 8.61
C LEU A 7 2.10 -8.89 7.47
N VAL A 8 3.36 -8.50 7.29
CA VAL A 8 4.27 -9.06 6.27
C VAL A 8 5.45 -9.79 6.89
N ALA A 9 5.41 -10.08 8.19
CA ALA A 9 6.43 -10.83 8.89
C ALA A 9 6.52 -12.29 8.38
N ARG A 10 7.67 -12.92 8.57
CA ARG A 10 7.93 -14.30 8.09
C ARG A 10 6.81 -15.32 8.45
N PRO A 11 6.22 -15.31 9.67
CA PRO A 11 5.17 -16.24 10.04
C PRO A 11 3.84 -16.06 9.29
N ARG A 12 3.63 -14.91 8.62
CA ARG A 12 2.42 -14.63 7.84
C ARG A 12 2.41 -15.31 6.47
N ARG A 13 3.53 -15.91 6.04
CA ARG A 13 3.65 -16.55 4.73
C ARG A 13 2.83 -17.84 4.65
N SER A 14 1.88 -17.90 3.73
CA SER A 14 1.15 -19.10 3.31
C SER A 14 0.96 -19.12 1.79
N ASP A 15 0.31 -20.17 1.29
CA ASP A 15 -0.10 -20.28 -0.13
C ASP A 15 -1.49 -19.66 -0.38
N ASP A 16 -2.13 -19.08 0.65
CA ASP A 16 -3.41 -18.36 0.52
C ASP A 16 -3.20 -17.02 -0.18
N ARG A 17 -4.26 -16.50 -0.81
CA ARG A 17 -4.23 -15.23 -1.53
C ARG A 17 -4.16 -14.05 -0.57
N ALA A 18 -3.26 -13.11 -0.84
CA ALA A 18 -3.15 -11.84 -0.11
C ALA A 18 -3.59 -10.65 -0.96
N LEU A 19 -3.26 -10.65 -2.26
CA LEU A 19 -3.60 -9.57 -3.18
C LEU A 19 -3.98 -10.12 -4.56
N VAL A 20 -5.09 -9.65 -5.11
CA VAL A 20 -5.61 -10.01 -6.43
C VAL A 20 -5.85 -8.73 -7.23
N VAL A 21 -5.31 -8.68 -8.46
CA VAL A 21 -5.48 -7.57 -9.40
C VAL A 21 -5.85 -8.15 -10.77
N PRO A 22 -7.15 -8.40 -11.03
CA PRO A 22 -7.63 -9.10 -12.22
C PRO A 22 -7.31 -8.38 -13.53
N SER A 23 -7.40 -7.05 -13.56
CA SER A 23 -7.09 -6.20 -14.72
C SER A 23 -5.68 -6.44 -15.30
N LEU A 24 -4.73 -6.84 -14.45
CA LEU A 24 -3.35 -7.16 -14.82
C LEU A 24 -3.06 -8.67 -14.86
N GLY A 25 -4.06 -9.52 -14.57
CA GLY A 25 -3.89 -10.96 -14.43
C GLY A 25 -2.92 -11.34 -13.29
N ARG A 26 -2.79 -10.48 -12.26
CA ARG A 26 -1.79 -10.65 -11.19
C ARG A 26 -2.43 -11.12 -9.90
N THR A 27 -1.78 -12.07 -9.24
CA THR A 27 -2.18 -12.58 -7.93
C THR A 27 -0.95 -12.89 -7.10
N TYR A 28 -0.99 -12.50 -5.83
CA TYR A 28 0.04 -12.72 -4.84
C TYR A 28 -0.53 -13.60 -3.72
N ASP A 29 0.08 -14.75 -3.52
CA ASP A 29 -0.07 -15.47 -2.25
C ASP A 29 0.66 -14.69 -1.12
N TYR A 30 0.34 -14.99 0.13
CA TYR A 30 0.98 -14.37 1.29
C TYR A 30 2.51 -14.52 1.26
N ARG A 31 3.04 -15.65 0.78
CA ARG A 31 4.49 -15.87 0.66
C ARG A 31 5.14 -14.86 -0.28
N ARG A 32 4.60 -14.66 -1.47
CA ARG A 32 5.07 -13.70 -2.49
C ARG A 32 4.82 -12.28 -2.02
N PHE A 33 3.67 -12.00 -1.42
CA PHE A 33 3.33 -10.68 -0.90
C PHE A 33 4.34 -10.23 0.16
N CYS A 34 4.56 -11.04 1.21
CA CYS A 34 5.53 -10.73 2.27
C CYS A 34 6.95 -10.58 1.71
N THR A 35 7.36 -11.50 0.84
CA THR A 35 8.70 -11.47 0.24
C THR A 35 8.91 -10.24 -0.63
N THR A 36 7.90 -9.83 -1.39
CA THR A 36 7.97 -8.66 -2.27
C THR A 36 7.93 -7.37 -1.44
N ALA A 37 7.09 -7.28 -0.40
CA ALA A 37 7.10 -6.13 0.52
C ALA A 37 8.48 -5.91 1.15
N TRP A 38 9.19 -6.97 1.55
CA TRP A 38 10.55 -6.88 2.08
C TRP A 38 11.54 -6.34 1.04
N LYS A 39 11.46 -6.86 -0.20
CA LYS A 39 12.29 -6.38 -1.32
C LYS A 39 12.02 -4.91 -1.62
N VAL A 40 10.76 -4.51 -1.64
CA VAL A 40 10.37 -3.10 -1.83
C VAL A 40 10.88 -2.23 -0.68
N GLY A 41 10.81 -2.71 0.57
CA GLY A 41 11.40 -2.03 1.72
C GLY A 41 12.91 -1.80 1.56
N ASN A 42 13.67 -2.83 1.15
CA ASN A 42 15.11 -2.68 0.91
C ASN A 42 15.42 -1.72 -0.24
N PHE A 43 14.67 -1.81 -1.34
CA PHE A 43 14.78 -0.89 -2.47
C PHE A 43 14.53 0.56 -2.04
N LEU A 44 13.41 0.85 -1.36
CA LEU A 44 13.08 2.18 -0.86
C LEU A 44 14.16 2.69 0.11
N ARG A 45 14.68 1.80 0.96
CA ARG A 45 15.79 2.12 1.86
C ARG A 45 17.07 2.50 1.10
N HIS A 46 17.38 1.85 -0.02
CA HIS A 46 18.50 2.24 -0.90
C HIS A 46 18.28 3.61 -1.56
N LEU A 47 17.04 3.96 -1.91
CA LEU A 47 16.68 5.31 -2.34
C LEU A 47 16.78 6.35 -1.21
N GLY A 48 16.95 5.88 0.03
CA GLY A 48 17.12 6.70 1.22
C GLY A 48 15.82 7.02 1.93
N VAL A 49 14.73 6.28 1.68
CA VAL A 49 13.49 6.40 2.46
C VAL A 49 13.72 6.01 3.92
N ARG A 50 13.12 6.75 4.85
CA ARG A 50 13.23 6.61 6.31
C ARG A 50 12.12 7.39 7.02
N SER A 51 11.98 7.22 8.33
CA SER A 51 10.94 7.85 9.15
C SER A 51 10.79 9.37 9.05
N GLY A 52 11.85 10.10 8.67
CA GLY A 52 11.80 11.57 8.54
C GLY A 52 11.27 12.10 7.20
N ARG A 53 11.52 11.43 6.07
CA ARG A 53 11.05 11.85 4.75
C ARG A 53 10.59 10.61 3.98
N GLY A 54 9.29 10.54 3.78
CA GLY A 54 8.54 9.35 3.44
C GLY A 54 8.48 9.03 1.95
N VAL A 55 7.39 8.36 1.55
CA VAL A 55 7.13 7.95 0.17
C VAL A 55 5.80 8.52 -0.28
N ALA A 56 5.79 9.13 -1.47
CA ALA A 56 4.57 9.46 -2.16
C ALA A 56 4.23 8.33 -3.15
N LEU A 57 2.98 7.89 -3.16
CA LEU A 57 2.50 6.78 -3.97
C LEU A 57 1.30 7.24 -4.79
N VAL A 58 1.32 7.03 -6.09
CA VAL A 58 0.12 7.25 -6.92
C VAL A 58 -0.79 6.03 -6.80
N GLY A 59 -1.96 6.23 -6.22
CA GLY A 59 -2.98 5.21 -5.95
C GLY A 59 -3.70 4.82 -7.23
N VAL A 60 -3.36 3.65 -7.76
CA VAL A 60 -4.03 3.01 -8.89
C VAL A 60 -4.21 1.53 -8.60
N ASP A 61 -5.05 0.86 -9.39
CA ASP A 61 -5.34 -0.57 -9.29
C ASP A 61 -4.18 -1.43 -9.80
N ALA A 62 -3.05 -1.33 -9.11
CA ALA A 62 -1.81 -2.04 -9.39
C ALA A 62 -1.17 -2.55 -8.08
N PRO A 63 -0.41 -3.65 -8.12
CA PRO A 63 0.30 -4.14 -6.94
C PRO A 63 1.35 -3.19 -6.38
N GLU A 64 1.96 -2.36 -7.22
CA GLU A 64 3.13 -1.55 -6.88
C GLU A 64 2.85 -0.51 -5.78
N PRO A 65 1.77 0.29 -5.83
CA PRO A 65 1.39 1.16 -4.70
C PRO A 65 1.15 0.38 -3.41
N VAL A 66 0.44 -0.74 -3.46
CA VAL A 66 0.13 -1.56 -2.28
C VAL A 66 1.41 -2.15 -1.67
N LEU A 67 2.27 -2.75 -2.49
CA LEU A 67 3.55 -3.33 -2.03
C LEU A 67 4.51 -2.25 -1.53
N SER A 68 4.48 -1.05 -2.11
CA SER A 68 5.26 0.11 -1.65
C SER A 68 4.79 0.64 -0.32
N PHE A 69 3.49 0.64 -0.06
CA PHE A 69 2.93 0.99 1.24
C PHE A 69 3.45 0.06 2.35
N TYR A 70 3.41 -1.25 2.12
CA TYR A 70 3.98 -2.22 3.07
C TYR A 70 5.52 -2.14 3.16
N GLY A 71 6.21 -1.87 2.05
CA GLY A 71 7.66 -1.65 2.02
C GLY A 71 8.09 -0.43 2.84
N ALA A 72 7.40 0.70 2.69
CA ALA A 72 7.65 1.93 3.44
C ALA A 72 7.34 1.75 4.94
N ALA A 73 6.27 1.02 5.25
CA ALA A 73 5.89 0.70 6.62
C ALA A 73 6.95 -0.10 7.39
N LEU A 74 7.71 -0.97 6.71
CA LEU A 74 8.84 -1.69 7.31
C LEU A 74 10.01 -0.76 7.70
N LEU A 75 10.07 0.44 7.12
CA LEU A 75 11.08 1.46 7.41
C LEU A 75 10.59 2.52 8.41
N GLY A 76 9.34 2.39 8.88
CA GLY A 76 8.66 3.43 9.68
C GLY A 76 8.51 4.75 8.91
N ALA A 77 8.51 4.69 7.57
CA ALA A 77 8.44 5.86 6.71
C ALA A 77 6.99 6.22 6.42
N PRO A 78 6.60 7.50 6.58
CA PRO A 78 5.24 7.93 6.29
C PRO A 78 4.94 7.80 4.79
N VAL A 79 3.72 7.42 4.46
CA VAL A 79 3.21 7.33 3.09
C VAL A 79 2.21 8.45 2.85
N THR A 80 2.25 9.05 1.67
CA THR A 80 1.20 9.92 1.14
C THR A 80 0.68 9.29 -0.14
N PHE A 81 -0.61 8.96 -0.21
CA PHE A 81 -1.24 8.51 -1.44
C PHE A 81 -1.77 9.69 -2.24
N ASP A 82 -1.60 9.65 -3.56
CA ASP A 82 -2.06 10.66 -4.52
C ASP A 82 -1.68 12.09 -4.10
N PRO A 83 -0.36 12.40 -4.00
CA PRO A 83 0.05 13.77 -3.75
C PRO A 83 -0.51 14.72 -4.84
N PRO A 84 -0.67 16.02 -4.54
CA PRO A 84 -1.07 17.00 -5.54
C PRO A 84 -0.07 17.03 -6.72
N THR A 85 -0.58 17.27 -7.93
CA THR A 85 0.23 17.42 -9.15
C THR A 85 0.62 18.87 -9.42
N ASP A 86 -0.06 19.82 -8.79
CA ASP A 86 0.18 21.27 -8.90
C ASP A 86 1.18 21.81 -7.87
N GLU A 87 1.71 20.94 -7.00
CA GLU A 87 2.76 21.26 -6.03
C GLU A 87 3.96 20.30 -6.13
N PRO A 88 5.19 20.75 -5.83
CA PRO A 88 6.36 19.86 -5.77
C PRO A 88 6.20 18.75 -4.74
N VAL A 89 6.51 17.51 -5.12
CA VAL A 89 6.35 16.35 -4.25
C VAL A 89 7.30 16.41 -3.05
N ASP A 90 6.74 16.57 -1.85
CA ASP A 90 7.48 16.50 -0.58
C ASP A 90 7.60 15.06 -0.05
N ALA A 91 8.35 14.24 -0.78
CA ALA A 91 8.70 12.89 -0.36
C ALA A 91 10.14 12.57 -0.73
N ARG A 92 10.69 11.50 -0.16
CA ARG A 92 12.03 11.03 -0.52
C ARG A 92 12.00 10.19 -1.79
N ALA A 93 10.92 9.46 -2.01
CA ALA A 93 10.64 8.72 -3.23
C ALA A 93 9.20 8.98 -3.68
N LEU A 94 8.99 9.06 -4.98
CA LEU A 94 7.70 9.06 -5.65
C LEU A 94 7.58 7.77 -6.46
N VAL A 95 6.61 6.93 -6.15
CA VAL A 95 6.28 5.72 -6.92
C VAL A 95 5.02 6.00 -7.75
N VAL A 96 5.15 5.92 -9.06
CA VAL A 96 4.18 6.46 -10.03
C VAL A 96 4.12 5.58 -11.29
N PRO A 97 2.94 5.41 -11.92
CA PRO A 97 2.85 4.77 -13.24
C PRO A 97 3.79 5.44 -14.24
N PHE A 98 4.42 4.66 -15.11
CA PHE A 98 5.38 5.16 -16.10
C PHE A 98 4.83 6.32 -16.94
N ASP A 99 3.59 6.20 -17.40
CA ASP A 99 2.88 7.18 -18.22
C ASP A 99 2.50 8.46 -17.47
N ARG A 100 2.62 8.48 -16.15
CA ARG A 100 2.28 9.61 -15.28
C ARG A 100 3.49 10.26 -14.61
N VAL A 101 4.71 9.78 -14.87
CA VAL A 101 5.94 10.30 -14.24
C VAL A 101 6.09 11.81 -14.46
N GLU A 102 5.73 12.32 -15.64
CA GLU A 102 5.86 13.73 -16.02
C GLU A 102 4.76 14.63 -15.43
N GLU A 103 3.69 14.06 -14.86
CA GLU A 103 2.62 14.83 -14.19
C GLU A 103 3.07 15.43 -12.85
N TYR A 104 4.15 14.92 -12.28
CA TYR A 104 4.61 15.27 -10.94
C TYR A 104 5.96 15.99 -10.96
N GLU A 105 6.02 17.14 -10.32
CA GLU A 105 7.30 17.80 -10.07
C GLU A 105 8.04 17.10 -8.92
N ALA A 106 9.14 16.42 -9.23
CA ALA A 106 10.05 15.83 -8.25
C ALA A 106 11.25 16.77 -8.01
N PRO A 107 11.28 17.54 -6.90
CA PRO A 107 12.39 18.44 -6.62
C PRO A 107 13.68 17.68 -6.33
N PRO A 108 14.86 18.35 -6.35
CA PRO A 108 16.11 17.75 -5.96
C PRO A 108 16.02 17.02 -4.60
N GLY A 109 16.43 15.75 -4.61
CA GLY A 109 16.36 14.89 -3.43
C GLY A 109 15.12 14.00 -3.34
N THR A 110 14.14 14.16 -4.23
CA THR A 110 13.05 13.21 -4.48
C THR A 110 13.48 12.22 -5.57
N GLN A 111 13.43 10.92 -5.30
CA GLN A 111 13.72 9.88 -6.30
C GLN A 111 12.43 9.46 -7.00
N ARG A 112 12.42 9.49 -8.34
CA ARG A 112 11.28 8.99 -9.14
C ARG A 112 11.44 7.50 -9.38
N VAL A 113 10.35 6.76 -9.20
CA VAL A 113 10.27 5.32 -9.44
C VAL A 113 9.06 5.07 -10.33
N ALA A 114 9.31 4.69 -11.58
CA ALA A 114 8.28 4.31 -12.53
C ALA A 114 7.93 2.82 -12.39
N PHE A 115 6.66 2.47 -12.59
CA PHE A 115 6.21 1.09 -12.76
C PHE A 115 5.28 0.94 -13.97
N GLY A 116 5.08 -0.30 -14.42
CA GLY A 116 4.23 -0.66 -15.56
C GLY A 116 4.98 -0.73 -16.88
N ASP A 117 5.96 0.15 -17.10
CA ASP A 117 6.87 0.11 -18.25
C ASP A 117 8.26 0.63 -17.89
N ALA A 118 9.25 0.31 -18.72
CA ALA A 118 10.63 0.69 -18.52
C ALA A 118 10.87 2.17 -18.86
N PRO A 119 11.44 2.97 -17.94
CA PRO A 119 11.78 4.35 -18.22
C PRO A 119 12.99 4.48 -19.15
N ASP A 120 12.92 5.42 -20.10
CA ASP A 120 14.05 5.83 -20.94
C ASP A 120 15.03 6.74 -20.19
N ASP A 121 14.52 7.57 -19.27
CA ASP A 121 15.33 8.46 -18.43
C ASP A 121 16.06 7.64 -17.35
N PRO A 122 17.41 7.54 -17.40
CA PRO A 122 18.16 6.76 -16.42
C PRO A 122 18.13 7.34 -15.00
N THR A 123 17.62 8.56 -14.81
CA THR A 123 17.39 9.16 -13.49
C THR A 123 16.11 8.68 -12.82
N VAL A 124 15.25 7.96 -13.56
CA VAL A 124 14.03 7.34 -13.05
C VAL A 124 14.32 5.86 -12.80
N ALA A 125 14.12 5.42 -11.56
CA ALA A 125 14.26 4.01 -11.21
C ALA A 125 13.10 3.19 -11.80
N TYR A 126 13.34 1.92 -12.10
CA TYR A 126 12.35 1.02 -12.68
C TYR A 126 11.92 -0.01 -11.63
N PHE A 127 10.71 0.12 -11.12
CA PHE A 127 10.21 -0.65 -9.98
C PHE A 127 10.41 -2.15 -10.17
N GLU A 128 9.92 -2.72 -11.27
CA GLU A 128 9.92 -4.16 -11.52
C GLU A 128 11.34 -4.72 -11.59
N ARG A 129 12.27 -4.03 -12.29
CA ARG A 129 13.68 -4.44 -12.38
C ARG A 129 14.39 -4.30 -11.04
N ASP A 130 14.28 -3.13 -10.42
CA ASP A 130 15.10 -2.78 -9.27
C ASP A 130 14.63 -3.56 -8.04
N VAL A 131 13.31 -3.66 -7.82
CA VAL A 131 12.74 -4.53 -6.78
C VAL A 131 13.07 -5.99 -7.08
N TRP A 132 13.03 -6.48 -8.33
CA TRP A 132 13.43 -7.85 -8.63
C TRP A 132 14.89 -8.13 -8.26
N SER A 133 15.78 -7.15 -8.37
CA SER A 133 17.20 -7.30 -8.01
C SER A 133 17.46 -7.35 -6.49
N GLU A 134 16.51 -6.89 -5.68
CA GLU A 134 16.67 -6.84 -4.23
C GLU A 134 16.67 -8.22 -3.55
N ASN A 135 17.41 -8.31 -2.46
CA ASN A 135 17.43 -9.49 -1.62
C ASN A 135 16.15 -9.56 -0.76
N PRO A 136 15.54 -10.75 -0.62
CA PRO A 136 14.32 -10.96 0.17
C PRO A 136 14.61 -11.06 1.68
N THR A 137 15.33 -10.08 2.21
CA THR A 137 15.64 -9.97 3.65
C THR A 137 14.76 -8.92 4.29
N GLU A 138 14.26 -9.21 5.49
CA GLU A 138 13.49 -8.25 6.27
C GLU A 138 14.34 -7.01 6.55
N PRO A 139 13.84 -5.79 6.29
CA PRO A 139 14.55 -4.56 6.64
C PRO A 139 14.88 -4.53 8.14
N PRO A 140 16.09 -4.08 8.54
CA PRO A 140 16.53 -4.12 9.95
C PRO A 140 15.99 -2.96 10.81
N ASP A 141 15.21 -2.07 10.19
CA ASP A 141 14.70 -0.85 10.81
C ASP A 141 13.73 -1.15 11.96
N ARG A 142 13.79 -0.33 13.02
CA ARG A 142 12.92 -0.48 14.19
C ARG A 142 11.80 0.54 14.10
N VAL A 143 10.57 0.04 14.04
CA VAL A 143 9.35 0.85 13.92
C VAL A 143 8.59 0.80 15.24
N ALA A 144 8.13 1.96 15.71
CA ALA A 144 7.29 2.08 16.88
C ALA A 144 5.80 2.23 16.49
N PRO A 145 4.85 1.78 17.32
CA PRO A 145 3.41 1.92 17.02
C PRO A 145 2.92 3.36 16.83
N ARG A 146 3.66 4.33 17.39
CA ARG A 146 3.38 5.76 17.31
C ARG A 146 4.05 6.45 16.12
N ASP A 147 4.90 5.75 15.37
CA ASP A 147 5.48 6.31 14.15
C ASP A 147 4.37 6.55 13.12
N VAL A 148 4.51 7.63 12.34
CA VAL A 148 3.54 8.02 11.32
C VAL A 148 3.63 7.03 10.17
N LEU A 149 2.51 6.36 9.87
CA LEU A 149 2.37 5.44 8.75
C LEU A 149 1.80 6.16 7.53
N LEU A 150 0.78 7.01 7.72
CA LEU A 150 0.04 7.65 6.64
C LEU A 150 -0.08 9.15 6.90
N ARG A 151 0.08 9.95 5.85
CA ARG A 151 -0.19 11.39 5.83
C ARG A 151 -1.24 11.68 4.76
N THR A 152 -2.24 12.44 5.14
CA THR A 152 -3.28 13.00 4.27
C THR A 152 -3.43 14.48 4.59
N ASP A 153 -4.27 15.17 3.82
CA ASP A 153 -4.60 16.57 4.10
C ASP A 153 -5.29 16.75 5.45
N ASP A 154 -6.05 15.73 5.89
CA ASP A 154 -6.76 15.70 7.17
C ASP A 154 -5.85 15.42 8.38
N GLY A 155 -4.66 14.84 8.16
CA GLY A 155 -3.67 14.66 9.22
C GLY A 155 -2.68 13.52 9.04
N ALA A 156 -2.02 13.18 10.16
CA ALA A 156 -1.04 12.11 10.23
C ALA A 156 -1.55 10.97 11.13
N TYR A 157 -1.54 9.75 10.59
CA TYR A 157 -2.04 8.55 11.24
C TYR A 157 -0.89 7.61 11.56
N SER A 158 -0.79 7.17 12.81
CA SER A 158 0.26 6.23 13.22
C SER A 158 -0.07 4.80 12.83
N HIS A 159 0.93 3.91 12.89
CA HIS A 159 0.70 2.47 12.72
C HIS A 159 -0.40 1.94 13.64
N ALA A 160 -0.35 2.28 14.93
CA ALA A 160 -1.37 1.89 15.90
C ALA A 160 -2.77 2.39 15.51
N THR A 161 -2.91 3.66 15.11
CA THR A 161 -4.20 4.21 14.72
C THR A 161 -4.83 3.47 13.54
N VAL A 162 -4.03 3.19 12.50
CA VAL A 162 -4.52 2.46 11.31
C VAL A 162 -4.84 1.00 11.65
N LEU A 163 -4.00 0.33 12.45
CA LEU A 163 -4.25 -1.06 12.89
C LEU A 163 -5.47 -1.17 13.79
N ASP A 164 -5.68 -0.24 14.73
CA ASP A 164 -6.85 -0.20 15.59
C ASP A 164 -8.13 0.01 14.77
N ALA A 165 -8.08 0.87 13.75
CA ALA A 165 -9.19 1.08 12.84
C ALA A 165 -9.49 -0.16 12.00
N ALA A 166 -8.45 -0.79 11.45
CA ALA A 166 -8.59 -2.06 10.72
C ALA A 166 -9.15 -3.18 11.62
N GLY A 167 -8.71 -3.28 12.88
CA GLY A 167 -9.22 -4.23 13.86
C GLY A 167 -10.72 -4.04 14.13
N ARG A 168 -11.19 -2.79 14.28
CA ARG A 168 -12.62 -2.50 14.38
C ARG A 168 -13.41 -2.97 13.16
N VAL A 169 -12.86 -2.77 11.95
CA VAL A 169 -13.49 -3.28 10.72
C VAL A 169 -13.57 -4.81 10.73
N VAL A 170 -12.49 -5.50 11.15
CA VAL A 170 -12.49 -6.96 11.27
C VAL A 170 -13.57 -7.43 12.24
N ASP A 171 -13.68 -6.80 13.41
CA ASP A 171 -14.64 -7.20 14.46
C ASP A 171 -16.09 -6.88 14.07
N GLU A 172 -16.36 -5.66 13.61
CA GLU A 172 -17.71 -5.18 13.28
C GLU A 172 -18.31 -5.96 12.11
N TRP A 173 -17.49 -6.25 11.11
CA TRP A 173 -17.95 -6.93 9.91
C TRP A 173 -17.68 -8.44 9.96
N GLY A 174 -16.97 -8.94 10.97
CA GLY A 174 -16.62 -10.37 11.07
C GLY A 174 -15.78 -10.84 9.88
N LEU A 175 -14.70 -10.13 9.55
CA LEU A 175 -13.77 -10.55 8.50
C LEU A 175 -12.97 -11.79 8.94
N THR A 176 -12.72 -12.67 7.99
CA THR A 176 -12.05 -13.95 8.17
C THR A 176 -11.04 -14.20 7.03
N ALA A 177 -10.31 -15.31 7.13
CA ALA A 177 -9.36 -15.71 6.08
C ALA A 177 -10.01 -16.09 4.74
N SER A 178 -11.33 -16.33 4.71
CA SER A 178 -12.04 -16.59 3.46
C SER A 178 -12.53 -15.33 2.75
N ASP A 179 -12.50 -14.17 3.40
CA ASP A 179 -13.05 -12.94 2.83
C ASP A 179 -12.06 -12.27 1.87
N THR A 180 -12.63 -11.80 0.76
CA THR A 180 -11.97 -10.99 -0.27
C THR A 180 -12.59 -9.60 -0.26
N VAL A 181 -11.80 -8.58 0.07
CA VAL A 181 -12.28 -7.20 0.17
C VAL A 181 -11.87 -6.41 -1.07
N ALA A 182 -12.87 -6.00 -1.85
CA ALA A 182 -12.72 -5.13 -3.02
C ALA A 182 -12.48 -3.68 -2.58
N VAL A 183 -11.37 -3.09 -3.02
CA VAL A 183 -11.06 -1.69 -2.74
C VAL A 183 -11.48 -0.84 -3.94
N ARG A 184 -12.56 -0.07 -3.77
CA ARG A 184 -13.16 0.75 -4.85
C ARG A 184 -13.02 2.25 -4.58
N ALA A 185 -12.80 2.64 -3.34
CA ALA A 185 -12.49 4.02 -2.96
C ALA A 185 -10.98 4.33 -3.18
N PRO A 186 -10.62 5.59 -3.46
CA PRO A 186 -9.22 6.04 -3.55
C PRO A 186 -8.39 5.74 -2.30
N PHE A 187 -7.11 5.41 -2.48
CA PHE A 187 -6.15 5.16 -1.39
C PHE A 187 -5.76 6.44 -0.63
N SER A 188 -5.98 7.62 -1.22
CA SER A 188 -5.80 8.91 -0.54
C SER A 188 -6.68 9.08 0.70
N ARG A 189 -7.75 8.29 0.85
CA ARG A 189 -8.55 8.26 2.07
C ARG A 189 -7.97 7.29 3.10
N PRO A 190 -7.74 7.72 4.35
CA PRO A 190 -7.16 6.85 5.37
C PRO A 190 -8.10 5.70 5.75
N GLY A 191 -9.42 5.92 5.66
CA GLY A 191 -10.42 4.86 5.83
C GLY A 191 -10.31 3.75 4.79
N THR A 192 -9.98 4.09 3.54
CA THR A 192 -9.73 3.11 2.48
C THR A 192 -8.52 2.25 2.81
N VAL A 193 -7.43 2.88 3.26
CA VAL A 193 -6.21 2.16 3.64
C VAL A 193 -6.50 1.20 4.80
N ALA A 194 -7.15 1.68 5.86
CA ALA A 194 -7.47 0.86 7.03
C ALA A 194 -8.41 -0.31 6.69
N ALA A 195 -9.53 -0.04 6.01
CA ALA A 195 -10.54 -1.07 5.73
C ALA A 195 -10.21 -1.97 4.54
N GLY A 196 -9.55 -1.43 3.52
CA GLY A 196 -9.33 -2.10 2.24
C GLY A 196 -7.94 -2.70 2.08
N LEU A 197 -6.91 -2.08 2.66
CA LEU A 197 -5.54 -2.57 2.52
C LEU A 197 -5.02 -3.28 3.77
N VAL A 198 -5.51 -2.92 4.97
CA VAL A 198 -4.98 -3.45 6.24
C VAL A 198 -5.90 -4.50 6.86
N ALA A 199 -7.21 -4.22 7.00
CA ALA A 199 -8.16 -5.13 7.62
C ALA A 199 -8.23 -6.53 6.97
N PRO A 200 -8.18 -6.69 5.63
CA PRO A 200 -8.23 -8.02 5.02
C PRO A 200 -7.01 -8.85 5.40
N LEU A 201 -5.81 -8.25 5.36
CA LEU A 201 -4.60 -8.95 5.74
C LEU A 201 -4.51 -9.22 7.24
N LEU A 202 -5.11 -8.36 8.08
CA LEU A 202 -5.22 -8.57 9.51
C LEU A 202 -6.08 -9.81 9.83
N ALA A 203 -7.20 -9.99 9.10
CA ALA A 203 -8.07 -11.16 9.20
C ALA A 203 -7.50 -12.43 8.55
N GLY A 204 -6.41 -12.31 7.79
CA GLY A 204 -5.86 -13.40 6.98
C GLY A 204 -6.57 -13.61 5.64
N GLY A 205 -7.49 -12.71 5.26
CA GLY A 205 -8.20 -12.71 3.98
C GLY A 205 -7.36 -12.06 2.88
N SER A 206 -8.03 -11.53 1.85
CA SER A 206 -7.35 -10.98 0.67
C SER A 206 -7.84 -9.59 0.26
N ILE A 207 -6.91 -8.80 -0.28
CA ILE A 207 -7.18 -7.52 -0.94
C ILE A 207 -7.51 -7.82 -2.40
N LEU A 208 -8.59 -7.26 -2.90
CA LEU A 208 -8.94 -7.24 -4.32
C LEU A 208 -8.92 -5.80 -4.82
N LEU A 209 -8.12 -5.54 -5.85
CA LEU A 209 -8.21 -4.33 -6.66
C LEU A 209 -9.04 -4.72 -7.89
N PRO A 210 -10.37 -4.48 -7.88
CA PRO A 210 -11.28 -5.08 -8.85
C PRO A 210 -11.17 -4.40 -10.22
N ASP A 211 -11.46 -5.15 -11.28
CA ASP A 211 -11.92 -4.57 -12.54
C ASP A 211 -13.45 -4.40 -12.51
N ASP A 212 -14.06 -4.07 -13.65
CA ASP A 212 -15.52 -3.88 -13.75
C ASP A 212 -16.31 -5.19 -13.58
N GLU A 213 -15.67 -6.35 -13.75
CA GLU A 213 -16.34 -7.65 -13.77
C GLU A 213 -16.17 -8.43 -12.46
N THR A 214 -15.08 -8.17 -11.73
CA THR A 214 -14.72 -8.92 -10.52
C THR A 214 -15.35 -8.29 -9.28
N VAL A 215 -16.06 -9.11 -8.52
CA VAL A 215 -16.76 -8.72 -7.30
C VAL A 215 -16.15 -9.46 -6.12
N GLY A 216 -15.80 -8.73 -5.06
CA GLY A 216 -15.35 -9.31 -3.79
C GLY A 216 -16.50 -9.83 -2.93
N ASP A 217 -16.20 -10.28 -1.73
CA ASP A 217 -17.23 -10.57 -0.73
C ASP A 217 -17.81 -9.26 -0.17
N ARG A 218 -16.93 -8.25 0.00
CA ARG A 218 -17.25 -6.91 0.53
C ARG A 218 -16.49 -5.82 -0.20
N ALA A 219 -17.05 -4.62 -0.23
CA ALA A 219 -16.40 -3.45 -0.82
C ALA A 219 -16.02 -2.41 0.23
N VAL A 220 -14.95 -1.68 -0.07
CA VAL A 220 -14.65 -0.38 0.53
C VAL A 220 -14.92 0.67 -0.54
N SER A 221 -16.00 1.43 -0.40
CA SER A 221 -16.53 2.35 -1.42
C SER A 221 -17.26 3.55 -0.77
N ASP A 222 -17.28 4.70 -1.44
CA ASP A 222 -18.05 5.87 -0.99
C ASP A 222 -19.56 5.77 -1.25
N GLY A 223 -19.94 4.82 -2.10
CA GLY A 223 -21.31 4.64 -2.52
C GLY A 223 -21.61 3.18 -2.83
N ASP A 224 -22.70 2.96 -3.55
CA ASP A 224 -23.14 1.63 -3.92
C ASP A 224 -22.05 0.87 -4.69
N ALA A 225 -21.92 -0.41 -4.39
CA ALA A 225 -20.98 -1.32 -5.00
C ALA A 225 -21.67 -2.67 -5.29
N PRO A 226 -21.19 -3.45 -6.26
CA PRO A 226 -21.80 -4.75 -6.58
C PRO A 226 -21.64 -5.79 -5.46
N GLU A 227 -20.73 -5.58 -4.52
CA GLU A 227 -20.52 -6.43 -3.36
C GLU A 227 -21.73 -6.43 -2.41
N SER A 228 -21.90 -7.56 -1.70
CA SER A 228 -23.03 -7.77 -0.78
C SER A 228 -23.10 -6.78 0.39
N SER A 229 -21.97 -6.16 0.71
CA SER A 229 -21.82 -5.21 1.80
C SER A 229 -20.74 -4.19 1.47
N VAL A 230 -20.94 -2.98 1.98
CA VAL A 230 -20.08 -1.82 1.71
C VAL A 230 -19.64 -1.19 3.02
N VAL A 231 -18.34 -1.03 3.18
CA VAL A 231 -17.72 -0.26 4.26
C VAL A 231 -17.39 1.13 3.70
N ALA A 232 -18.02 2.16 4.25
CA ALA A 232 -17.72 3.54 3.86
C ALA A 232 -16.36 3.97 4.45
N PRO A 233 -15.39 4.45 3.66
CA PRO A 233 -14.09 4.88 4.19
C PRO A 233 -14.21 5.88 5.35
N GLY A 234 -15.06 6.90 5.19
CA GLY A 234 -15.25 7.96 6.20
C GLY A 234 -15.86 7.50 7.52
N SER A 235 -16.43 6.28 7.59
CA SER A 235 -16.89 5.71 8.86
C SER A 235 -15.76 5.00 9.63
N VAL A 236 -14.62 4.75 8.98
CA VAL A 236 -13.48 4.01 9.55
C VAL A 236 -12.41 4.98 10.06
N LEU A 237 -11.98 5.89 9.19
CA LEU A 237 -11.10 7.03 9.49
C LEU A 237 -11.52 8.21 8.59
N PRO A 238 -11.43 9.45 9.10
CA PRO A 238 -11.86 10.63 8.36
C PRO A 238 -11.02 10.87 7.11
#